data_AF-A0A968VNQ8-F1
#
_entry.id   AF-A0A968VNQ8-F1
#
_cell.length_a   1.000
_cell.length_b   1.000
_cell.length_c   1.000
_cell.angle_alpha   90.00
_cell.angle_beta   90.00
_cell.angle_gamma   90.00
#
_symmetry.space_group_name_H-M   'P 1'
#
loop_
_entity.id
_entity.type
_entity.pdbx_description
1 polymer ?
#
loop_
_entity_poly.entity_id
_entity_poly.type
_entity_poly.pdbx_seq_one_letter_code
_entity_poly.pdbx_strand_id
1 'polypeptide(L)'
;MSSTERDSLRTAATLERSRQRLARMGAFSFWIQVVLGVTAGLSWIFVIFGRLFGRFGFSESAGTNLATITVFLSLLTLLTSLFFTFRQFKDAQDLNGDRLSLLAAWMRRLLLVNLAGILLSVISSAAQTGELLSSTLFGRFSVTFEIPGLLLAVASTNITLSHFVSLVFVLWVLGILDQRNPLNNSPS
;
A
#
# COMPACT_ATOMS: atom_id res chain seq x y z
N MET A 1 -37.27 32.54 6.72
CA MET A 1 -36.15 31.68 6.30
C MET A 1 -35.45 32.36 5.12
N SER A 2 -34.28 32.95 5.33
CA SER A 2 -33.59 33.77 4.32
C SER A 2 -32.89 32.92 3.26
N SER A 3 -32.53 33.49 2.11
CA SER A 3 -31.70 32.80 1.10
C SER A 3 -30.37 32.32 1.67
N THR A 4 -29.74 33.15 2.52
CA THR A 4 -28.45 32.90 3.18
C THR A 4 -28.48 31.66 4.09
N GLU A 5 -29.60 31.44 4.79
CA GLU A 5 -29.82 30.28 5.66
C GLU A 5 -30.02 28.98 4.86
N ARG A 6 -30.66 29.07 3.69
CA ARG A 6 -30.80 27.92 2.77
C ARG A 6 -29.47 27.56 2.11
N ASP A 7 -28.65 28.55 1.79
CA ASP A 7 -27.33 28.32 1.21
C ASP A 7 -26.36 27.74 2.24
N SER A 8 -26.32 28.22 3.47
CA SER A 8 -25.47 27.63 4.53
C SER A 8 -25.83 26.17 4.82
N LEU A 9 -27.11 25.83 4.89
CA LEU A 9 -27.59 24.45 5.05
C LEU A 9 -27.22 23.55 3.87
N ARG A 10 -27.28 24.06 2.63
CA ARG A 10 -26.86 23.34 1.42
C ARG A 10 -25.35 23.09 1.40
N THR A 11 -24.55 24.08 1.79
CA THR A 11 -23.09 23.95 1.87
C THR A 11 -22.69 22.96 2.95
N ALA A 12 -23.32 23.02 4.13
CA ALA A 12 -23.11 22.07 5.21
C ALA A 12 -23.47 20.63 4.80
N ALA A 13 -24.62 20.43 4.16
CA ALA A 13 -25.04 19.11 3.66
C ALA A 13 -24.10 18.56 2.57
N THR A 14 -23.55 19.42 1.71
CA THR A 14 -22.61 19.03 0.66
C THR A 14 -21.24 18.66 1.23
N LEU A 15 -20.80 19.38 2.26
CA LEU A 15 -19.56 19.13 2.98
C LEU A 15 -19.63 17.79 3.74
N GLU A 16 -20.74 17.55 4.45
CA GLU A 16 -20.95 16.30 5.19
C GLU A 16 -20.99 15.07 4.27
N ARG A 17 -21.68 15.17 3.12
CA ARG A 17 -21.68 14.11 2.11
C ARG A 17 -20.29 13.84 1.55
N SER A 18 -19.47 14.88 1.38
CA SER A 18 -18.08 14.74 0.90
C SER A 18 -17.22 14.03 1.96
N ARG A 19 -17.37 14.41 3.24
CA ARG A 19 -16.68 13.80 4.38
C ARG A 19 -17.03 12.31 4.52
N GLN A 20 -18.31 11.95 4.39
CA GLN A 20 -18.75 10.55 4.44
C GLN A 20 -18.23 9.71 3.26
N ARG A 21 -18.06 10.29 2.07
CA ARG A 21 -17.45 9.60 0.92
C ARG A 21 -15.96 9.36 1.15
N LEU A 22 -15.23 10.37 1.62
CA LEU A 22 -13.82 10.27 2.01
C LEU A 22 -13.61 9.20 3.09
N ALA A 23 -14.46 9.19 4.13
CA ALA A 23 -14.38 8.19 5.19
C ALA A 23 -14.62 6.77 4.68
N ARG A 24 -15.62 6.56 3.81
CA ARG A 24 -15.90 5.23 3.23
C ARG A 24 -14.77 4.73 2.34
N MET A 25 -14.22 5.58 1.47
CA MET A 25 -13.10 5.18 0.61
C MET A 25 -11.81 4.95 1.39
N GLY A 26 -11.54 5.76 2.42
CA GLY A 26 -10.41 5.56 3.32
C GLY A 26 -10.52 4.24 4.09
N ALA A 27 -11.70 3.94 4.64
CA ALA A 27 -11.95 2.67 5.32
C ALA A 27 -11.82 1.47 4.38
N PHE A 28 -12.34 1.57 3.15
CA PHE A 28 -12.23 0.51 2.16
C PHE A 28 -10.78 0.22 1.77
N SER A 29 -10.00 1.26 1.47
CA SER A 29 -8.57 1.12 1.18
C SER A 29 -7.82 0.51 2.36
N PHE A 30 -8.06 0.99 3.57
CA PHE A 30 -7.48 0.46 4.80
C PHE A 30 -7.75 -1.04 4.97
N TRP A 31 -9.00 -1.49 4.83
CA TRP A 31 -9.35 -2.91 5.01
C TRP A 31 -8.68 -3.80 3.97
N ILE A 32 -8.63 -3.36 2.70
CA ILE A 32 -7.91 -4.10 1.66
C ILE A 32 -6.42 -4.22 2.00
N GLN A 33 -5.80 -3.11 2.43
CA GLN A 33 -4.39 -3.13 2.84
C GLN A 33 -4.14 -4.08 4.01
N VAL A 34 -5.03 -4.12 5.01
CA VAL A 34 -4.93 -5.02 6.15
C VAL A 34 -5.01 -6.48 5.70
N VAL A 35 -6.02 -6.85 4.91
CA VAL A 35 -6.20 -8.24 4.47
C VAL A 35 -5.01 -8.72 3.62
N LEU A 36 -4.55 -7.89 2.69
CA LEU A 36 -3.37 -8.19 1.87
C LEU A 36 -2.08 -8.21 2.69
N GLY A 37 -1.92 -7.29 3.64
CA GLY A 37 -0.77 -7.25 4.53
C GLY A 37 -0.69 -8.47 5.45
N VAL A 38 -1.83 -8.91 6.01
CA VAL A 38 -1.91 -10.10 6.86
C VAL A 38 -1.59 -11.36 6.07
N THR A 39 -2.17 -11.54 4.88
CA THR A 39 -1.89 -12.71 4.04
C THR A 39 -0.44 -12.76 3.57
N ALA A 40 0.17 -11.60 3.26
CA ALA A 40 1.60 -11.51 2.96
C ALA A 40 2.48 -11.82 4.18
N GLY A 41 2.14 -11.26 5.34
CA GLY A 41 2.85 -11.51 6.59
C GLY A 41 2.80 -12.97 7.01
N LEU A 42 1.63 -13.62 6.91
CA LEU A 42 1.48 -15.05 7.15
C LEU A 42 2.38 -15.85 6.19
N SER A 43 2.32 -15.56 4.89
CA SER A 43 3.15 -16.26 3.89
C SER A 43 4.64 -16.15 4.22
N TRP A 44 5.11 -14.95 4.61
CA TRP A 44 6.50 -14.73 5.03
C TRP A 44 6.84 -15.47 6.34
N ILE A 45 5.95 -15.47 7.34
CA ILE A 45 6.14 -16.23 8.59
C ILE A 45 6.26 -17.73 8.30
N PHE A 46 5.42 -18.28 7.40
CA PHE A 46 5.50 -19.68 7.00
C PHE A 46 6.86 -20.02 6.35
N VAL A 47 7.41 -19.12 5.53
CA VAL A 47 8.76 -19.27 4.97
C VAL A 47 9.80 -19.35 6.08
N ILE A 48 9.79 -18.40 7.02
CA ILE A 48 10.73 -18.36 8.14
C ILE A 48 10.61 -19.60 9.02
N PHE A 49 9.38 -20.00 9.37
CA PHE A 49 9.12 -21.18 10.19
C PHE A 49 9.60 -22.45 9.49
N GLY A 50 9.31 -22.59 8.19
CA GLY A 50 9.83 -23.68 7.40
C GLY A 50 11.36 -23.77 7.41
N ARG A 51 12.04 -22.61 7.37
CA ARG A 51 13.52 -22.54 7.37
C ARG A 51 14.09 -22.93 8.73
N LEU A 52 13.49 -22.44 9.81
CA LEU A 52 13.92 -22.72 11.18
C LEU A 52 13.74 -24.19 11.57
N PHE A 53 12.64 -24.82 11.13
CA PHE A 53 12.31 -26.20 11.49
C PHE A 53 12.70 -27.23 10.43
N GLY A 54 13.45 -26.83 9.39
CA GLY A 54 13.91 -27.73 8.32
C GLY A 54 12.78 -28.42 7.56
N ARG A 55 11.57 -27.84 7.52
CA ARG A 55 10.38 -28.45 6.91
C ARG A 55 10.29 -28.24 5.40
N PHE A 56 11.01 -27.25 4.87
CA PHE A 56 11.20 -27.10 3.44
C PHE A 56 12.67 -27.30 3.12
N GLY A 57 12.96 -27.98 2.01
CA GLY A 57 14.34 -28.21 1.57
C GLY A 57 14.95 -26.94 1.00
N PHE A 58 15.19 -25.92 1.82
CA PHE A 58 15.73 -24.65 1.35
C PHE A 58 17.07 -24.86 0.65
N SER A 59 17.10 -24.60 -0.66
CA SER A 59 18.37 -24.28 -1.30
C SER A 59 18.85 -22.92 -0.79
N GLU A 60 20.10 -22.83 -0.30
CA GLU A 60 20.75 -21.58 0.11
C GLU A 60 21.10 -20.74 -1.13
N SER A 61 20.08 -20.34 -1.88
CA SER A 61 20.23 -19.58 -3.11
C SER A 61 20.27 -18.08 -2.82
N ALA A 62 21.05 -17.34 -3.61
CA ALA A 62 21.14 -15.89 -3.50
C ALA A 62 19.77 -15.24 -3.78
N GLY A 63 19.00 -15.76 -4.73
CA GLY A 63 17.67 -15.26 -5.07
C GLY A 63 16.68 -15.39 -3.92
N THR A 64 16.66 -16.53 -3.23
CA THR A 64 15.75 -16.78 -2.10
C THR A 64 16.07 -15.90 -0.90
N ASN A 65 17.36 -15.72 -0.57
CA ASN A 65 17.79 -14.85 0.51
C ASN A 65 17.46 -13.37 0.23
N LEU A 66 17.74 -12.90 -0.99
CA LEU A 66 17.40 -11.54 -1.40
C LEU A 66 15.88 -11.32 -1.38
N ALA A 67 15.10 -12.26 -1.90
CA ALA A 67 13.64 -12.20 -1.90
C ALA A 67 13.06 -12.15 -0.47
N THR A 68 13.63 -12.92 0.46
CA THR A 68 13.19 -12.96 1.86
C THR A 68 13.43 -11.61 2.58
N ILE A 69 14.60 -11.02 2.41
CA ILE A 69 14.96 -9.73 3.02
C ILE A 69 14.12 -8.60 2.40
N THR A 70 13.97 -8.59 1.09
CA THR A 70 13.20 -7.55 0.39
C THR A 70 11.71 -7.62 0.72
N VAL A 71 11.11 -8.81 0.86
CA VAL A 71 9.74 -8.96 1.38
C VAL A 71 9.61 -8.41 2.79
N PHE A 72 10.57 -8.70 3.67
CA PHE A 72 10.57 -8.17 5.04
C PHE A 72 10.61 -6.63 5.05
N LEU A 73 11.51 -6.01 4.27
CA LEU A 73 11.58 -4.56 4.14
C LEU A 73 10.27 -3.97 3.55
N SER A 74 9.67 -4.66 2.59
CA SER A 74 8.39 -4.24 2.00
C SER A 74 7.25 -4.30 3.03
N LEU A 75 7.22 -5.34 3.89
CA LEU A 75 6.27 -5.45 5.00
C LEU A 75 6.40 -4.31 6.02
N LEU A 76 7.64 -3.93 6.37
CA LEU A 76 7.88 -2.76 7.23
C LEU A 76 7.35 -1.47 6.61
N THR A 77 7.55 -1.32 5.30
CA THR A 77 7.06 -0.17 4.53
C THR A 77 5.52 -0.16 4.49
N LEU A 78 4.90 -1.32 4.36
CA LEU A 78 3.45 -1.51 4.40
C LEU A 78 2.87 -1.18 5.78
N LEU A 79 3.47 -1.66 6.88
CA LEU A 79 3.09 -1.31 8.24
C LEU A 79 3.17 0.21 8.48
N THR A 80 4.23 0.83 7.97
CA THR A 80 4.43 2.28 8.03
C THR A 80 3.30 3.01 7.30
N SER A 81 3.01 2.62 6.04
CA SER A 81 1.90 3.21 5.29
C SER A 81 0.56 3.03 6.00
N LEU A 82 0.30 1.84 6.55
CA LEU A 82 -0.95 1.52 7.23
C LEU A 82 -1.15 2.37 8.50
N PHE A 83 -0.09 2.52 9.30
CA PHE A 83 -0.09 3.38 10.49
C PHE A 83 -0.43 4.84 10.14
N PHE A 84 0.18 5.37 9.08
CA PHE A 84 -0.11 6.72 8.62
C PHE A 84 -1.53 6.87 8.08
N THR A 85 -2.03 5.91 7.29
CA THR A 85 -3.43 5.92 6.79
C THR A 85 -4.42 5.93 7.95
N PHE A 86 -4.19 5.10 8.97
CA PHE A 86 -5.04 5.03 10.17
C PHE A 86 -5.01 6.33 10.97
N ARG A 87 -3.82 6.92 11.17
CA ARG A 87 -3.69 8.18 11.89
C ARG A 87 -4.44 9.32 11.19
N GLN A 88 -4.33 9.42 9.87
CA GLN A 88 -5.02 10.46 9.10
C GLN A 88 -6.55 10.30 9.15
N PHE A 89 -7.05 9.07 9.21
CA PHE A 89 -8.49 8.82 9.41
C PHE A 89 -8.99 9.38 10.75
N LYS A 90 -8.17 9.31 11.81
CA LYS A 90 -8.46 9.91 13.11
C LYS A 90 -8.42 11.45 13.07
N ASP A 91 -7.41 12.02 12.42
CA ASP A 91 -7.17 13.47 12.41
C ASP A 91 -8.07 14.22 11.39
N ALA A 92 -8.63 13.54 10.39
CA ALA A 92 -9.57 14.11 9.41
C ALA A 92 -10.91 14.57 10.00
N GLN A 93 -11.17 14.30 11.29
CA GLN A 93 -12.39 14.79 11.95
C GLN A 93 -12.34 16.30 12.25
N ASP A 94 -11.16 16.92 12.16
CA ASP A 94 -10.84 18.23 12.72
C ASP A 94 -10.19 19.16 11.67
N LEU A 95 -10.83 19.23 10.50
CA LEU A 95 -10.36 19.97 9.32
C LEU A 95 -10.70 21.47 9.42
N ASN A 96 -9.74 22.27 9.90
CA ASN A 96 -9.70 23.73 9.71
C ASN A 96 -8.89 24.09 8.45
N GLY A 97 -9.21 25.22 7.81
CA GLY A 97 -8.69 25.64 6.49
C GLY A 97 -7.16 25.64 6.31
N ASP A 98 -6.39 25.92 7.37
CA ASP A 98 -4.91 25.89 7.34
C ASP A 98 -4.31 24.48 7.18
N ARG A 99 -5.08 23.42 7.41
CA ARG A 99 -4.58 22.03 7.34
C ARG A 99 -4.55 21.44 5.93
N LEU A 100 -5.07 22.12 4.92
CA LEU A 100 -5.13 21.62 3.53
C LEU A 100 -3.73 21.48 2.89
N SER A 101 -2.87 22.49 3.04
CA SER A 101 -1.49 22.45 2.53
C SER A 101 -0.65 21.38 3.23
N LEU A 102 -0.87 21.23 4.53
CA LEU A 102 -0.22 20.25 5.39
C LEU A 102 -0.64 18.82 4.99
N LEU A 103 -1.93 18.60 4.72
CA LEU A 103 -2.47 17.33 4.22
C LEU A 103 -1.84 16.95 2.87
N ALA A 104 -1.70 17.89 1.94
CA ALA A 104 -1.06 17.64 0.64
C ALA A 104 0.43 17.23 0.79
N ALA A 105 1.18 17.87 1.67
CA ALA A 105 2.57 17.50 1.96
C ALA A 105 2.69 16.10 2.58
N TRP A 106 1.74 15.70 3.43
CA TRP A 106 1.68 14.34 3.97
C TRP A 106 1.31 13.30 2.91
N MET A 107 0.35 13.59 2.04
CA MET A 107 -0.04 12.72 0.93
C MET A 107 1.14 12.44 0.00
N ARG A 108 1.98 13.45 -0.28
CA ARG A 108 3.23 13.26 -1.05
C ARG A 108 4.22 12.33 -0.37
N ARG A 109 4.38 12.42 0.96
CA ARG A 109 5.23 11.48 1.71
C ARG A 109 4.67 10.06 1.67
N LEU A 110 3.35 9.92 1.80
CA LEU A 110 2.68 8.62 1.71
C LEU A 110 2.87 8.01 0.31
N LEU A 111 2.83 8.82 -0.74
CA LEU A 111 3.12 8.38 -2.11
C LEU A 111 4.52 7.78 -2.23
N LEU A 112 5.55 8.45 -1.70
CA LEU A 112 6.93 7.96 -1.72
C LEU A 112 7.09 6.64 -0.94
N VAL A 113 6.47 6.52 0.23
CA VAL A 113 6.48 5.28 1.03
C VAL A 113 5.85 4.12 0.24
N ASN A 114 4.70 4.36 -0.41
CA ASN A 114 4.05 3.31 -1.21
C ASN A 114 4.88 2.93 -2.44
N LEU A 115 5.51 3.90 -3.09
CA LEU A 115 6.37 3.63 -4.25
C LEU A 115 7.62 2.84 -3.85
N ALA A 116 8.25 3.17 -2.71
CA ALA A 116 9.36 2.41 -2.17
C ALA A 116 8.95 0.96 -1.83
N GLY A 117 7.77 0.77 -1.23
CA GLY A 117 7.23 -0.55 -0.93
C GLY A 117 6.97 -1.40 -2.18
N ILE A 118 6.41 -0.80 -3.24
CA ILE A 118 6.25 -1.46 -4.54
C ILE A 118 7.61 -1.83 -5.13
N LEU A 119 8.58 -0.91 -5.11
CA LEU A 119 9.92 -1.16 -5.64
C LEU A 119 10.58 -2.36 -4.95
N LEU A 120 10.57 -2.39 -3.61
CA LEU A 120 11.12 -3.50 -2.83
C LEU A 120 10.41 -4.83 -3.16
N SER A 121 9.08 -4.80 -3.33
CA SER A 121 8.30 -5.98 -3.69
C SER A 121 8.64 -6.49 -5.10
N VAL A 122 8.84 -5.58 -6.06
CA VAL A 122 9.27 -5.92 -7.42
C VAL A 122 10.67 -6.51 -7.43
N ILE A 123 11.61 -5.98 -6.62
CA ILE A 123 12.95 -6.57 -6.47
C ILE A 123 12.85 -8.01 -5.95
N SER A 124 11.96 -8.28 -4.98
CA SER A 124 11.73 -9.64 -4.51
C SER A 124 11.23 -10.57 -5.62
N SER A 125 10.25 -10.13 -6.40
CA SER A 125 9.71 -10.90 -7.53
C SER A 125 10.76 -11.15 -8.62
N ALA A 126 11.59 -10.14 -8.91
CA ALA A 126 12.69 -10.26 -9.87
C ALA A 126 13.76 -11.25 -9.39
N ALA A 127 14.09 -11.25 -8.09
CA ALA A 127 15.04 -12.20 -7.50
C ALA A 127 14.55 -13.65 -7.63
N GLN A 128 13.26 -13.90 -7.37
CA GLN A 128 12.63 -15.21 -7.54
C GLN A 128 12.60 -15.64 -9.01
N THR A 129 12.24 -14.72 -9.91
CA THR A 129 12.23 -14.98 -11.36
C THR A 129 13.63 -15.26 -11.89
N GLY A 130 14.65 -14.54 -11.42
CA GLY A 130 16.05 -14.76 -11.78
C GLY A 130 16.57 -16.13 -11.33
N GLU A 131 16.15 -16.59 -10.15
CA GLU A 131 16.45 -17.94 -9.66
C GLU A 131 15.81 -19.03 -10.54
N LEU A 132 14.53 -18.86 -10.89
CA LEU A 132 13.82 -19.77 -11.80
C LEU A 132 14.45 -19.80 -13.20
N LEU A 133 14.87 -18.64 -13.71
CA LEU A 133 15.53 -18.56 -15.01
C LEU A 133 16.91 -19.22 -14.98
N SER A 134 17.70 -18.97 -13.94
CA SER A 134 19.03 -19.57 -13.75
C SER A 134 18.97 -21.09 -13.64
N SER A 135 18.04 -21.62 -12.83
CA SER A 135 17.83 -23.07 -12.69
C SER A 135 17.40 -23.72 -14.00
N THR A 136 16.57 -23.04 -14.80
CA THR A 136 16.13 -23.50 -16.12
C THR A 136 17.28 -23.51 -17.15
N LEU A 137 18.10 -22.45 -17.21
CA LEU A 137 19.15 -22.30 -18.22
C LEU A 137 20.38 -23.18 -17.95
N PHE A 138 20.79 -23.32 -16.68
CA PHE A 138 22.03 -24.00 -16.32
C PHE A 138 21.84 -25.47 -15.90
N GLY A 139 20.70 -26.08 -16.24
CA GLY A 139 20.48 -27.51 -16.08
C GLY A 139 20.39 -28.01 -14.63
N ARG A 140 20.27 -27.10 -13.65
CA ARG A 140 19.89 -27.44 -12.27
C ARG A 140 18.38 -27.61 -12.18
N PHE A 141 17.84 -28.51 -12.98
CA PHE A 141 16.41 -28.83 -13.05
C PHE A 141 15.95 -29.60 -11.79
N SER A 142 16.07 -28.97 -10.62
CA SER A 142 15.11 -29.18 -9.55
C SER A 142 14.02 -28.16 -9.78
N VAL A 143 13.06 -28.47 -10.68
CA VAL A 143 11.75 -27.79 -10.72
C VAL A 143 10.93 -28.29 -9.53
N THR A 144 11.53 -28.23 -8.36
CA THR A 144 10.75 -28.14 -7.15
C THR A 144 10.42 -26.66 -7.10
N PHE A 145 9.20 -26.29 -7.48
CA PHE A 145 8.62 -25.10 -6.88
C PHE A 145 8.62 -25.36 -5.38
N GLU A 146 9.75 -25.05 -4.73
CA GLU A 146 9.86 -25.24 -3.31
C GLU A 146 8.80 -24.32 -2.71
N ILE A 147 7.97 -24.89 -1.85
CA ILE A 147 6.90 -24.19 -1.13
C ILE A 147 7.32 -22.77 -0.68
N PRO A 148 8.57 -22.52 -0.24
CA PRO A 148 9.08 -21.18 0.04
C PRO A 148 9.02 -20.17 -1.12
N GLY A 149 9.39 -20.56 -2.33
CA GLY A 149 9.36 -19.67 -3.49
C GLY A 149 7.93 -19.24 -3.84
N LEU A 150 6.97 -20.17 -3.78
CA LEU A 150 5.56 -19.84 -3.98
C LEU A 150 5.04 -18.89 -2.89
N LEU A 151 5.38 -19.16 -1.62
CA LEU A 151 4.96 -18.31 -0.50
C LEU A 151 5.58 -16.89 -0.59
N LEU A 152 6.84 -16.77 -1.01
CA LEU A 152 7.48 -15.48 -1.25
C LEU A 152 6.84 -14.73 -2.43
N ALA A 153 6.42 -15.43 -3.48
CA ALA A 153 5.71 -14.84 -4.62
C ALA A 153 4.31 -14.35 -4.23
N VAL A 154 3.58 -15.13 -3.41
CA VAL A 154 2.29 -14.72 -2.83
C VAL A 154 2.48 -13.49 -1.94
N ALA A 155 3.51 -13.49 -1.09
CA ALA A 155 3.80 -12.37 -0.21
C ALA A 155 4.09 -11.08 -1.01
N SER A 156 5.00 -11.13 -1.98
CA SER A 156 5.34 -9.95 -2.80
C SER A 156 4.13 -9.46 -3.59
N THR A 157 3.34 -10.35 -4.18
CA THR A 157 2.12 -9.98 -4.92
C THR A 157 1.13 -9.23 -4.03
N ASN A 158 0.84 -9.76 -2.84
CA ASN A 158 -0.11 -9.12 -1.91
C ASN A 158 0.42 -7.78 -1.38
N ILE A 159 1.73 -7.67 -1.12
CA ILE A 159 2.35 -6.40 -0.72
C ILE A 159 2.24 -5.35 -1.84
N THR A 160 2.52 -5.73 -3.09
CA THR A 160 2.38 -4.85 -4.26
C THR A 160 0.95 -4.36 -4.41
N LEU A 161 -0.03 -5.27 -4.32
CA LEU A 161 -1.45 -4.92 -4.41
C LEU A 161 -1.87 -3.98 -3.26
N SER A 162 -1.39 -4.21 -2.04
CA SER A 162 -1.68 -3.37 -0.89
C SER A 162 -1.16 -1.93 -1.08
N HIS A 163 0.08 -1.78 -1.52
CA HIS A 163 0.65 -0.47 -1.83
C HIS A 163 -0.03 0.20 -3.03
N PHE A 164 -0.42 -0.57 -4.05
CA PHE A 164 -1.13 -0.05 -5.21
C PHE A 164 -2.51 0.51 -4.83
N VAL A 165 -3.28 -0.20 -4.02
CA VAL A 165 -4.59 0.25 -3.51
C VAL A 165 -4.44 1.53 -2.68
N SER A 166 -3.42 1.59 -1.82
CA SER A 166 -3.03 2.80 -1.10
C SER A 166 -2.79 3.98 -2.04
N LEU A 167 -2.03 3.74 -3.11
CA LEU A 167 -1.59 4.76 -4.05
C LEU A 167 -2.78 5.31 -4.85
N VAL A 168 -3.69 4.43 -5.29
CA VAL A 168 -4.97 4.83 -5.90
C VAL A 168 -5.78 5.73 -4.95
N PHE A 169 -5.85 5.38 -3.66
CA PHE A 169 -6.53 6.20 -2.67
C PHE A 169 -5.86 7.57 -2.49
N VAL A 170 -4.53 7.62 -2.34
CA VAL A 170 -3.76 8.87 -2.19
C VAL A 170 -3.94 9.78 -3.40
N LEU A 171 -3.86 9.24 -4.61
CA LEU A 171 -4.06 10.00 -5.84
C LEU A 171 -5.49 10.52 -5.97
N TRP A 172 -6.48 9.71 -5.59
CA TRP A 172 -7.88 10.15 -5.59
C TRP A 172 -8.11 11.32 -4.63
N VAL A 173 -7.55 11.26 -3.42
CA VAL A 173 -7.68 12.38 -2.48
C VAL A 173 -6.95 13.62 -2.98
N LEU A 174 -5.72 13.47 -3.50
CA LEU A 174 -4.98 14.59 -4.10
C LEU A 174 -5.74 15.24 -5.25
N GLY A 175 -6.37 14.44 -6.13
CA GLY A 175 -7.19 14.95 -7.22
C GLY A 175 -8.41 15.74 -6.74
N ILE A 176 -9.06 15.30 -5.66
CA ILE A 176 -10.17 16.04 -5.04
C ILE A 176 -9.69 17.37 -4.44
N LEU A 177 -8.50 17.38 -3.82
CA LEU A 177 -7.93 18.58 -3.23
C LEU A 177 -7.56 19.61 -4.30
N ASP A 178 -7.00 19.16 -5.42
CA ASP A 178 -6.62 20.02 -6.54
C ASP A 178 -7.83 20.70 -7.20
N GLN A 179 -8.92 19.96 -7.41
CA GLN A 179 -10.19 20.51 -7.92
C GLN A 179 -10.81 21.57 -7.02
N ARG A 180 -10.50 21.55 -5.72
CA ARG A 180 -11.02 22.51 -4.73
C ARG A 180 -10.07 23.69 -4.49
N ASN A 181 -8.94 23.75 -5.19
CA ASN A 181 -8.01 24.86 -5.09
C ASN A 181 -8.58 26.12 -5.79
N PRO A 182 -8.88 27.21 -5.07
CA PRO A 182 -9.48 28.41 -5.65
C PRO A 182 -8.60 29.09 -6.72
N LEU A 183 -7.30 28.79 -6.77
CA LEU A 183 -6.36 29.33 -7.75
C LEU A 183 -6.46 28.68 -9.15
N ASN A 184 -7.12 27.53 -9.29
CA ASN A 184 -7.31 26.84 -10.58
C ASN A 184 -8.70 27.13 -11.20
N ASN A 185 -9.60 27.79 -10.47
CA ASN A 185 -10.97 28.08 -10.90
C ASN A 185 -11.14 29.51 -11.44
N SER A 186 -10.05 30.21 -11.76
CA SER A 186 -10.15 31.48 -12.49
C SER A 186 -10.46 31.17 -13.97
N PRO A 187 -11.63 31.55 -14.50
CA PRO A 187 -11.83 31.52 -15.94
C PRO A 187 -10.82 32.47 -16.58
N SER A 188 -9.94 31.92 -17.42
CA SER A 188 -9.17 32.69 -18.39
C SER A 188 -10.09 33.39 -19.38
#